data_AF-A0A146GB01-F1
#
_entry.id   AF-A0A146GB01-F1
#
_cell.length_a   1.000
_cell.length_b   1.000
_cell.length_c   1.000
_cell.angle_alpha   90.00
_cell.angle_beta   90.00
_cell.angle_gamma   90.00
#
_symmetry.space_group_name_H-M   'P 1'
#
loop_
_entity.id
_entity.type
_entity.pdbx_description
1 polymer ?
#
loop_
_entity_poly.entity_id
_entity_poly.type
_entity_poly.pdbx_seq_one_letter_code
_entity_poly.pdbx_strand_id
1 'polypeptide(L)'
;MMPRLALLAVLALLVVTPLFAEVTLAGGDGSSFEKAILVQGATEPTGVAAEYAYLDKHYPGYAVTKQSLLNHKDRLYDALDFTWEGKPHRIYFDITEFFGK
;
A
#
# COMPACT_ATOMS: atom_id res chain seq x y z
N MET A 1 -30.41 -19.63 -54.50
CA MET A 1 -30.45 -20.58 -53.37
C MET A 1 -29.15 -20.44 -52.58
N MET A 2 -29.27 -20.26 -51.26
CA MET A 2 -28.32 -19.81 -50.22
C MET A 2 -27.09 -20.72 -49.96
N PRO A 3 -26.07 -20.34 -49.13
CA PRO A 3 -26.04 -19.26 -48.14
C PRO A 3 -24.79 -18.35 -48.09
N ARG A 4 -25.00 -17.23 -47.36
CA ARG A 4 -24.02 -16.27 -46.86
C ARG A 4 -23.16 -16.90 -45.75
N LEU A 5 -21.83 -16.80 -45.84
CA LEU A 5 -20.94 -16.93 -44.68
C LEU A 5 -20.46 -15.54 -44.27
N ALA A 6 -21.03 -15.01 -43.20
CA ALA A 6 -20.41 -13.94 -42.43
C ALA A 6 -19.61 -14.61 -41.32
N LEU A 7 -18.28 -14.60 -41.44
CA LEU A 7 -17.39 -15.05 -40.38
C LEU A 7 -17.15 -13.86 -39.44
N LEU A 8 -17.96 -13.74 -38.37
CA LEU A 8 -17.61 -12.89 -37.25
C LEU A 8 -16.54 -13.61 -36.42
N ALA A 9 -15.29 -13.16 -36.52
CA ALA A 9 -14.28 -13.48 -35.54
C ALA A 9 -14.53 -12.61 -34.30
N VAL A 10 -15.23 -13.15 -33.30
CA VAL A 10 -15.27 -12.55 -31.97
C VAL A 10 -13.99 -12.95 -31.26
N LEU A 11 -12.97 -12.09 -31.34
CA LEU A 11 -11.78 -12.20 -30.50
C LEU A 11 -12.19 -11.77 -29.09
N ALA A 12 -12.56 -12.73 -28.24
CA ALA A 12 -12.73 -12.48 -26.82
C ALA A 12 -11.35 -12.18 -26.22
N LEU A 13 -11.03 -10.89 -26.03
CA LEU A 13 -9.96 -10.48 -25.14
C LEU A 13 -10.37 -10.93 -23.73
N LEU A 14 -9.82 -12.05 -23.28
CA LEU A 14 -9.87 -12.40 -21.87
C LEU A 14 -8.99 -11.36 -21.16
N VAL A 15 -9.60 -10.25 -20.70
CA VAL A 15 -8.93 -9.36 -19.75
C VAL A 15 -8.89 -10.16 -18.45
N VAL A 16 -7.84 -10.97 -18.29
CA VAL A 16 -7.46 -11.49 -16.98
C VAL A 16 -7.01 -10.27 -16.20
N THR A 17 -7.95 -9.61 -15.52
CA THR A 17 -7.58 -8.74 -14.42
C THR A 17 -6.91 -9.65 -13.40
N PRO A 18 -5.58 -9.55 -13.18
CA PRO A 18 -5.02 -10.25 -12.05
C PRO A 18 -5.79 -9.77 -10.81
N LEU A 19 -6.19 -10.72 -9.99
CA LEU A 19 -6.74 -10.43 -8.66
C LEU A 19 -5.56 -9.85 -7.87
N PHE A 20 -5.26 -8.56 -8.06
CA PHE A 20 -4.31 -7.88 -7.20
C PHE A 20 -4.90 -7.99 -5.81
N ALA A 21 -4.17 -8.62 -4.89
CA ALA A 21 -4.54 -8.59 -3.48
C ALA A 21 -4.66 -7.10 -3.11
N GLU A 22 -5.86 -6.70 -2.67
CA GLU A 22 -6.12 -5.32 -2.31
C GLU A 22 -5.36 -5.03 -1.02
N VAL A 23 -4.40 -4.10 -1.09
CA VAL A 23 -3.66 -3.69 0.11
C VAL A 23 -4.64 -3.08 1.09
N THR A 24 -4.70 -3.66 2.28
CA THR A 24 -5.59 -3.20 3.35
C THR A 24 -4.77 -2.52 4.44
N LEU A 25 -5.23 -1.35 4.89
CA LEU A 25 -4.68 -0.65 6.04
C LEU A 25 -5.63 -0.82 7.24
N ALA A 26 -5.11 -1.36 8.34
CA ALA A 26 -5.85 -1.62 9.56
C ALA A 26 -5.03 -1.21 10.80
N GLY A 27 -5.50 -1.54 12.01
CA GLY A 27 -4.73 -1.31 13.24
C GLY A 27 -5.03 0.02 13.92
N GLY A 28 -3.96 0.65 14.43
CA GLY A 28 -4.04 1.89 15.20
C GLY A 28 -3.84 3.15 14.35
N ASP A 29 -3.52 4.26 15.02
CA ASP A 29 -3.30 5.58 14.42
C ASP A 29 -1.85 5.82 13.95
N GLY A 30 -0.96 4.85 14.17
CA GLY A 30 0.44 4.93 13.82
C GLY A 30 1.29 5.76 14.78
N SER A 31 0.79 6.15 15.96
CA SER A 31 1.53 7.02 16.90
C SER A 31 2.61 6.30 17.74
N SER A 32 2.59 4.97 17.78
CA SER A 32 3.59 4.12 18.44
C SER A 32 3.67 2.75 17.78
N PHE A 33 4.64 1.90 18.18
CA PHE A 33 4.71 0.51 17.70
C PHE A 33 3.44 -0.29 18.02
N GLU A 34 2.88 -0.14 19.23
CA GLU A 34 1.66 -0.81 19.67
C GLU A 34 0.40 -0.32 18.94
N LYS A 35 0.46 0.89 18.37
CA LYS A 35 -0.61 1.51 17.61
C LYS A 35 -0.27 1.62 16.11
N ALA A 36 0.72 0.87 15.63
CA ALA A 36 1.13 0.94 14.24
C ALA A 36 -0.04 0.66 13.29
N ILE A 37 0.03 1.23 12.09
CA ILE A 37 -0.92 0.92 11.01
C ILE A 37 -0.46 -0.39 10.37
N LEU A 38 -1.31 -1.41 10.40
CA LEU A 38 -1.03 -2.71 9.82
C LEU A 38 -1.24 -2.63 8.30
N VAL A 39 -0.20 -2.99 7.53
CA VAL A 39 -0.25 -3.05 6.07
C VAL A 39 -0.34 -4.52 5.65
N GLN A 40 -1.49 -4.91 5.13
CA GLN A 40 -1.84 -6.32 4.86
C GLN A 40 -2.07 -6.57 3.37
N GLY A 41 -1.83 -7.80 2.92
CA GLY A 41 -2.03 -8.20 1.52
C GLY A 41 -1.10 -7.48 0.54
N ALA A 42 0.01 -6.92 1.03
CA ALA A 42 0.95 -6.16 0.24
C ALA A 42 2.17 -6.98 -0.19
N THR A 43 2.80 -6.52 -1.27
CA THR A 43 4.22 -6.74 -1.59
C THR A 43 5.01 -5.51 -1.17
N GLU A 44 6.36 -5.54 -1.20
CA GLU A 44 7.15 -4.34 -0.88
C GLU A 44 6.75 -3.09 -1.71
N PRO A 45 6.61 -3.15 -3.05
CA PRO A 45 6.21 -1.97 -3.82
C PRO A 45 4.81 -1.47 -3.46
N THR A 46 3.85 -2.38 -3.29
CA THR A 46 2.45 -1.99 -3.02
C THR A 46 2.26 -1.55 -1.57
N GLY A 47 3.05 -2.09 -0.63
CA GLY A 47 3.06 -1.71 0.78
C GLY A 47 3.58 -0.29 0.95
N VAL A 48 4.77 0.01 0.39
CA VAL A 48 5.32 1.37 0.39
C VAL A 48 4.35 2.35 -0.28
N ALA A 49 3.76 1.99 -1.43
CA ALA A 49 2.77 2.86 -2.07
C ALA A 49 1.54 3.14 -1.16
N ALA A 50 1.08 2.15 -0.40
CA ALA A 50 -0.03 2.32 0.52
C ALA A 50 0.32 3.21 1.73
N GLU A 51 1.56 3.17 2.23
CA GLU A 51 2.04 4.04 3.30
C GLU A 51 2.03 5.52 2.88
N TYR A 52 2.56 5.82 1.70
CA TYR A 52 2.53 7.19 1.16
C TYR A 52 1.10 7.65 0.83
N ALA A 53 0.26 6.77 0.29
CA ALA A 53 -1.16 7.08 0.06
C ALA A 53 -1.90 7.38 1.38
N TYR A 54 -1.54 6.70 2.48
CA TYR A 54 -2.07 7.02 3.81
C TYR A 54 -1.66 8.44 4.23
N LEU A 55 -0.39 8.82 4.05
CA LEU A 55 0.06 10.17 4.37
C LEU A 55 -0.61 11.23 3.50
N ASP A 56 -0.71 11.03 2.18
CA ASP A 56 -1.38 11.94 1.26
C ASP A 56 -2.84 12.22 1.69
N LYS A 57 -3.53 11.18 2.16
CA LYS A 57 -4.92 11.26 2.60
C LYS A 57 -5.09 11.97 3.95
N HIS A 58 -4.22 11.69 4.93
CA HIS A 58 -4.42 12.14 6.32
C HIS A 58 -3.63 13.40 6.68
N TYR A 59 -2.53 13.66 5.97
CA TYR A 59 -1.60 14.75 6.23
C TYR A 59 -1.33 15.55 4.95
N PRO A 60 -2.35 16.08 4.25
CA PRO A 60 -2.16 16.74 2.97
C PRO A 60 -1.13 17.89 3.08
N GLY A 61 -0.16 17.91 2.16
CA GLY A 61 0.93 18.89 2.16
C GLY A 61 2.08 18.58 3.12
N TYR A 62 2.15 17.36 3.68
CA TYR A 62 3.33 16.91 4.42
C TYR A 62 4.60 16.94 3.56
N ALA A 63 5.74 17.02 4.24
CA ALA A 63 7.06 16.81 3.65
C ALA A 63 7.78 15.72 4.44
N VAL A 64 8.04 14.57 3.80
CA VAL A 64 8.87 13.51 4.41
C VAL A 64 10.26 14.04 4.67
N THR A 65 10.76 13.80 5.87
CA THR A 65 12.11 14.16 6.28
C THR A 65 13.00 12.93 6.45
N LYS A 66 12.43 11.77 6.81
CA LYS A 66 13.17 10.52 6.95
C LYS A 66 12.25 9.30 6.87
N GLN A 67 12.77 8.21 6.31
CA GLN A 67 12.20 6.87 6.39
C GLN A 67 13.19 5.94 7.11
N SER A 68 12.70 5.05 7.97
CA SER A 68 13.54 4.16 8.79
C SER A 68 12.90 2.80 8.96
N LEU A 69 13.61 1.74 8.53
CA LEU A 69 13.29 0.37 8.88
C LEU A 69 13.68 0.08 10.34
N LEU A 70 12.71 -0.31 11.16
CA LEU A 70 12.91 -0.60 12.58
C LEU A 70 12.48 -2.03 12.91
N ASN A 71 13.20 -2.65 13.84
CA ASN A 71 12.81 -3.91 14.46
C ASN A 71 12.39 -3.67 15.91
N HIS A 72 11.24 -4.19 16.31
CA HIS A 72 10.77 -4.13 17.69
C HIS A 72 9.93 -5.36 18.01
N LYS A 73 10.28 -6.11 19.06
CA LYS A 73 9.55 -7.32 19.53
C LYS A 73 9.22 -8.29 18.37
N ASP A 74 10.24 -8.65 17.59
CA ASP A 74 10.15 -9.59 16.45
C ASP A 74 9.24 -9.14 15.30
N ARG A 75 8.92 -7.84 15.25
CA ARG A 75 8.13 -7.23 14.17
C ARG A 75 8.97 -6.19 13.45
N LEU A 76 8.68 -6.02 12.17
CA LEU A 76 9.31 -5.04 11.29
C LEU A 76 8.35 -3.88 11.07
N TYR A 77 8.90 -2.68 11.20
CA TYR A 77 8.15 -1.45 11.04
C TYR A 77 8.87 -0.54 10.07
N ASP A 78 8.10 0.16 9.24
CA ASP A 78 8.58 1.38 8.64
C ASP A 78 8.15 2.59 9.47
N ALA A 79 9.09 3.48 9.74
CA ALA A 79 8.85 4.71 10.46
C ALA A 79 9.10 5.91 9.53
N LEU A 80 8.04 6.64 9.22
CA LEU A 80 8.12 7.87 8.43
C LEU A 80 8.12 9.07 9.37
N ASP A 81 9.23 9.80 9.38
CA ASP A 81 9.32 11.15 9.92
C ASP A 81 8.95 12.15 8.83
N PHE A 82 8.09 13.10 9.16
CA PHE A 82 7.65 14.14 8.23
C PHE A 82 7.30 15.43 8.96
N THR A 83 7.26 16.54 8.23
CA THR A 83 6.71 17.80 8.72
C THR A 83 5.32 18.00 8.15
N TRP A 84 4.36 18.38 9.00
CA TRP A 84 3.02 18.74 8.58
C TRP A 84 2.51 19.91 9.43
N GLU A 85 1.96 20.93 8.78
CA GLU A 85 1.56 22.20 9.40
C GLU A 85 2.69 22.85 10.25
N GLY A 86 3.93 22.73 9.76
CA GLY A 86 5.13 23.27 10.42
C GLY A 86 5.59 22.51 11.68
N LYS A 87 4.98 21.35 11.99
CA LYS A 87 5.35 20.51 13.13
C LYS A 87 5.96 19.19 12.67
N PRO A 88 6.95 18.65 13.40
CA PRO A 88 7.45 17.32 13.14
C PRO A 88 6.45 16.26 13.63
N HIS A 89 6.29 15.21 12.83
CA HIS A 89 5.47 14.03 13.13
C HIS A 89 6.28 12.78 12.82
N ARG A 90 5.92 11.69 13.48
CA ARG A 90 6.37 10.34 13.14
C ARG A 90 5.16 9.42 13.11
N ILE A 91 5.11 8.56 12.10
CA ILE A 91 4.12 7.50 12.00
C ILE A 91 4.80 6.14 11.82
N TYR A 92 4.20 5.09 12.36
CA TYR A 92 4.70 3.72 12.27
C TYR A 92 3.72 2.86 11.47
N PHE A 93 4.24 2.18 10.45
CA PHE A 93 3.56 1.14 9.70
C PHE A 93 4.16 -0.21 10.07
N ASP A 94 3.31 -1.19 10.31
CA ASP A 94 3.72 -2.56 10.54
C ASP A 94 3.77 -3.30 9.20
N ILE A 95 5.00 -3.61 8.78
CA ILE A 95 5.32 -4.17 7.47
C ILE A 95 5.73 -5.65 7.57
N THR A 96 5.57 -6.25 8.75
CA THR A 96 5.99 -7.63 9.06
C THR A 96 5.42 -8.66 8.09
N GLU A 97 4.25 -8.36 7.52
CA GLU A 97 3.57 -9.28 6.60
C GLU A 97 4.27 -9.41 5.25
N PHE A 98 4.89 -8.35 4.73
CA PHE A 98 5.37 -8.31 3.35
C PHE A 98 6.87 -8.05 3.18
N PHE A 99 7.53 -7.38 4.12
CA PHE A 99 8.91 -6.96 3.94
C PHE A 99 9.87 -8.15 4.05
N GLY A 100 10.77 -8.28 3.06
CA GLY A 100 11.75 -9.37 2.97
C GLY A 100 11.18 -10.72 2.53
N LYS A 101 10.03 -10.75 1.85
CA LYS A 101 9.35 -11.98 1.40
C LYS A 101 9.13 -12.04 -0.10
#